data_AF-A0A4R4YNM0-F1
#
_entry.id   AF-A0A4R4YNM0-F1
#
_cell.length_a   1.000
_cell.length_b   1.000
_cell.length_c   1.000
_cell.angle_alpha   90.00
_cell.angle_beta   90.00
_cell.angle_gamma   90.00
#
_symmetry.space_group_name_H-M   'P 1'
#
loop_
_entity.id
_entity.type
_entity.pdbx_description
1 polymer ?
#
loop_
_entity_poly.entity_id
_entity_poly.type
_entity_poly.pdbx_seq_one_letter_code
_entity_poly.pdbx_strand_id
1 'polypeptide(L)'
;MATQGRVSEARTRLLGTATQIFYTEGIHSVGIDRIVAEAKVTRATLYRHFAGKEDLVVAYLQAAHRADRAGIDAALASTAVPADQIRAVARAITAGITSDAFRGCAFLNAAAEYPDPT
;
A
#
# COMPACT_ATOMS: atom_id res chain seq x y z
N MET A 1 11.19 25.34 14.08
CA MET A 1 11.95 24.24 13.44
C MET A 1 11.24 22.94 13.76
N ALA A 2 10.41 22.44 12.85
CA ALA A 2 9.70 21.18 13.05
C ALA A 2 10.72 20.02 13.05
N THR A 3 10.67 19.17 14.08
CA THR A 3 11.48 17.96 14.16
C THR A 3 11.02 17.01 13.06
N GLN A 4 11.78 16.92 11.97
CA GLN A 4 11.65 15.85 10.99
C GLN A 4 11.95 14.54 11.74
N GLY A 5 10.92 13.88 12.26
CA GLY A 5 11.08 12.65 13.04
C GLY A 5 11.84 11.62 12.21
N ARG A 6 12.97 11.12 12.73
CA ARG A 6 13.75 10.07 12.06
C ARG A 6 12.81 8.90 11.70
N VAL A 7 12.72 8.59 10.41
CA VAL A 7 11.92 7.46 9.92
C VAL A 7 12.48 6.20 10.55
N SER A 8 11.64 5.46 11.27
CA SER A 8 12.08 4.21 11.89
C SER A 8 12.26 3.12 10.83
N GLU A 9 13.49 2.65 10.65
CA GLU A 9 13.82 1.57 9.70
C GLU A 9 12.99 0.30 9.96
N ALA A 10 12.75 -0.05 11.24
CA ALA A 10 11.92 -1.17 11.61
C ALA A 10 10.47 -1.00 11.13
N ARG A 11 9.89 0.22 11.29
CA ARG A 11 8.55 0.53 10.77
C ARG A 11 8.51 0.44 9.25
N THR A 12 9.54 0.94 8.56
CA THR A 12 9.66 0.87 7.11
C THR A 12 9.72 -0.57 6.62
N ARG A 13 10.54 -1.43 7.24
CA ARG A 13 10.62 -2.85 6.88
C ARG A 13 9.30 -3.59 7.13
N LEU A 14 8.65 -3.34 8.26
CA LEU A 14 7.33 -3.89 8.57
C LEU A 14 6.30 -3.53 7.49
N LEU A 15 6.16 -2.24 7.20
CA LEU A 15 5.18 -1.77 6.22
C LEU A 15 5.50 -2.25 4.80
N GLY A 16 6.77 -2.23 4.39
CA GLY A 16 7.19 -2.72 3.09
C GLY A 16 6.91 -4.22 2.92
N THR A 17 7.27 -5.03 3.91
CA THR A 17 7.03 -6.48 3.92
C THR A 17 5.53 -6.79 3.90
N ALA A 18 4.75 -6.13 4.76
CA ALA A 18 3.31 -6.28 4.79
C ALA A 18 2.65 -5.86 3.47
N THR A 19 3.12 -4.77 2.86
CA THR A 19 2.61 -4.30 1.56
C THR A 19 2.80 -5.35 0.47
N GLN A 20 3.97 -5.98 0.40
CA GLN A 20 4.22 -7.03 -0.58
C GLN A 20 3.31 -8.23 -0.31
N ILE A 21 3.37 -8.79 0.90
CA ILE A 21 2.68 -10.05 1.23
C ILE A 21 1.15 -9.88 1.15
N PHE A 22 0.58 -8.82 1.72
CA PHE A 22 -0.88 -8.60 1.67
C PHE A 22 -1.38 -8.41 0.23
N TYR A 23 -0.61 -7.74 -0.62
CA TYR A 23 -1.02 -7.52 -2.00
C TYR A 23 -0.97 -8.80 -2.84
N THR A 24 0.06 -9.63 -2.65
CA THR A 24 0.26 -10.84 -3.46
C THR A 24 -0.53 -12.04 -2.96
N GLU A 25 -0.77 -12.15 -1.64
CA GLU A 25 -1.27 -13.38 -1.01
C GLU A 25 -2.59 -13.21 -0.24
N GLY A 26 -3.08 -11.97 -0.13
CA GLY A 26 -4.28 -11.64 0.64
C GLY A 26 -3.99 -11.30 2.09
N ILE A 27 -5.00 -10.80 2.80
CA ILE A 27 -4.85 -10.23 4.13
C ILE A 27 -5.12 -11.28 5.21
N HIS A 28 -6.27 -11.95 5.19
CA HIS A 28 -6.71 -12.91 6.21
C HIS A 28 -5.84 -14.16 6.27
N SER A 29 -5.35 -14.64 5.13
CA SER A 29 -4.45 -15.80 5.02
C SER A 29 -3.07 -15.57 5.68
N VAL A 30 -2.68 -14.31 5.92
CA VAL A 30 -1.33 -13.95 6.37
C VAL A 30 -1.33 -13.57 7.85
N GLY A 31 -0.60 -14.34 8.66
CA GLY A 31 -0.40 -14.07 10.08
C GLY A 31 0.72 -13.05 10.36
N ILE A 32 0.64 -12.35 11.50
CA ILE A 32 1.67 -11.39 11.93
C ILE A 32 3.05 -12.03 12.12
N ASP A 33 3.11 -13.31 12.50
CA ASP A 33 4.37 -14.01 12.74
C ASP A 33 5.19 -14.16 11.46
N ARG A 34 4.51 -14.37 10.32
CA ARG A 34 5.16 -14.38 9.01
C ARG A 34 5.73 -13.00 8.66
N ILE A 35 4.93 -11.95 8.86
CA ILE A 35 5.35 -10.58 8.56
C ILE A 35 6.59 -10.18 9.37
N VAL A 36 6.60 -10.46 10.69
CA VAL A 36 7.75 -10.08 11.53
C VAL A 36 9.01 -10.88 11.21
N ALA A 37 8.86 -12.16 10.85
CA ALA A 37 9.96 -13.00 10.42
C ALA A 37 10.60 -12.47 9.12
N GLU A 38 9.79 -12.19 8.09
CA GLU A 38 10.27 -11.68 6.80
C GLU A 38 10.81 -10.24 6.91
N ALA A 39 10.19 -9.39 7.75
CA ALA A 39 10.65 -8.03 8.01
C ALA A 39 11.90 -7.98 8.92
N LYS A 40 12.35 -9.12 9.45
CA LYS A 40 13.47 -9.27 10.39
C LYS A 40 13.32 -8.36 11.61
N VAL A 41 12.16 -8.44 12.26
CA VAL A 41 11.83 -7.71 13.49
C VAL A 41 11.15 -8.64 14.50
N THR A 42 11.00 -8.18 15.74
CA THR A 42 10.27 -8.92 16.77
C THR A 42 8.78 -8.56 16.77
N ARG A 43 7.94 -9.44 17.33
CA ARG A 43 6.52 -9.15 17.59
C ARG A 43 6.34 -7.90 18.49
N ALA A 44 7.20 -7.73 19.50
CA ALA A 44 7.22 -6.53 20.33
C ALA A 44 7.53 -5.25 19.51
N THR A 45 8.40 -5.35 18.51
CA THR A 45 8.69 -4.23 17.59
C THR A 45 7.50 -3.89 16.72
N LEU A 46 6.75 -4.89 16.23
CA LEU A 46 5.49 -4.66 15.51
C LEU A 46 4.51 -3.88 16.40
N TYR A 47 4.24 -4.37 17.61
CA TYR A 47 3.29 -3.73 18.52
C TYR A 47 3.73 -2.35 19.03
N ARG A 48 5.04 -2.04 18.99
CA ARG A 48 5.53 -0.68 19.25
C ARG A 48 5.13 0.32 18.14
N HIS A 49 4.91 -0.18 16.93
CA HIS A 49 4.65 0.66 15.74
C HIS A 49 3.21 0.60 15.24
N PHE A 50 2.51 -0.50 15.50
CA PHE A 50 1.16 -0.75 15.03
C PHE A 50 0.35 -1.37 16.17
N ALA A 51 -0.89 -0.92 16.37
CA ALA A 51 -1.76 -1.42 17.44
C ALA A 51 -2.14 -2.92 17.24
N GLY A 52 -2.04 -3.41 16.00
CA GLY A 52 -2.29 -4.80 15.65
C GLY A 52 -2.18 -5.02 14.14
N LYS A 53 -2.65 -6.19 13.68
CA LYS A 53 -2.68 -6.52 12.25
C LYS A 53 -3.52 -5.53 11.45
N GLU A 54 -4.71 -5.18 11.95
CA GLU A 54 -5.63 -4.27 11.26
C GLU A 54 -5.04 -2.88 11.06
N ASP A 55 -4.32 -2.35 12.06
CA ASP A 55 -3.62 -1.08 11.93
C ASP A 55 -2.50 -1.14 10.87
N LEU A 56 -1.83 -2.27 10.75
CA LEU A 56 -0.84 -2.52 9.69
C LEU A 56 -1.51 -2.65 8.30
N VAL A 57 -2.69 -3.26 8.21
CA VAL A 57 -3.50 -3.34 6.97
C VAL A 57 -3.92 -1.94 6.52
N VAL A 58 -4.43 -1.11 7.44
CA VAL A 58 -4.77 0.29 7.15
C VAL A 58 -3.54 1.06 6.66
N ALA A 59 -2.39 0.90 7.32
CA ALA A 59 -1.15 1.55 6.90
C ALA A 59 -0.70 1.12 5.49
N TYR A 60 -0.87 -0.17 5.15
CA TYR A 60 -0.65 -0.69 3.80
C TYR A 60 -1.58 -0.03 2.77
N LEU A 61 -2.89 0.01 3.01
CA LEU A 61 -3.85 0.62 2.09
C LEU A 61 -3.63 2.12 1.92
N GLN A 62 -3.21 2.81 2.98
CA GLN A 62 -2.81 4.20 2.90
C GLN A 62 -1.54 4.40 2.05
N ALA A 63 -0.60 3.45 2.08
CA ALA A 63 0.58 3.49 1.23
C ALA A 63 0.21 3.28 -0.25
N ALA A 64 -0.65 2.31 -0.54
CA ALA A 64 -1.21 2.11 -1.88
C ALA A 64 -1.95 3.36 -2.37
N HIS A 65 -2.82 3.94 -1.54
CA HIS A 65 -3.56 5.16 -1.86
C HIS A 65 -2.64 6.32 -2.25
N ARG A 66 -1.57 6.56 -1.46
CA ARG A 66 -0.61 7.62 -1.75
C ARG A 66 0.13 7.37 -3.07
N ALA A 67 0.49 6.13 -3.37
CA ALA A 67 1.15 5.79 -4.63
C ALA A 67 0.22 6.03 -5.83
N ASP A 68 -1.03 5.57 -5.75
CA ASP A 68 -2.03 5.76 -6.80
C ASP A 68 -2.32 7.25 -7.04
N ARG A 69 -2.53 8.01 -5.96
CA ARG A 69 -2.73 9.47 -6.03
C ARG A 69 -1.55 10.17 -6.67
N ALA A 70 -0.32 9.84 -6.26
CA ALA A 70 0.87 10.43 -6.86
C ALA A 70 0.99 10.11 -8.36
N GLY A 71 0.65 8.89 -8.78
CA GLY A 71 0.63 8.51 -10.19
C GLY A 71 -0.42 9.27 -11.00
N ILE A 72 -1.63 9.44 -10.45
CA ILE A 72 -2.70 10.22 -11.07
C ILE A 72 -2.32 11.70 -11.16
N ASP A 73 -1.82 12.28 -10.06
CA ASP A 73 -1.41 13.69 -10.02
C ASP A 73 -0.29 13.97 -11.03
N ALA A 74 0.69 13.05 -11.17
CA ALA A 74 1.72 13.13 -12.20
C ALA A 74 1.15 13.02 -13.62
N ALA A 75 0.17 12.13 -13.85
CA ALA A 75 -0.48 11.99 -15.15
C ALA A 75 -1.27 13.25 -15.54
N LEU A 76 -1.99 13.85 -14.59
CA LEU A 76 -2.71 15.11 -14.79
C LEU A 76 -1.77 16.29 -15.08
N ALA A 77 -0.61 16.32 -14.43
CA ALA A 77 0.41 17.35 -14.65
C ALA A 77 1.16 17.21 -15.99
N SER A 78 1.03 16.08 -16.69
CA SER A 78 1.76 15.81 -17.94
C SER A 78 1.25 16.62 -19.15
N THR A 79 0.07 17.23 -19.05
CA THR A 79 -0.54 18.01 -20.12
C THR A 79 -1.58 18.98 -19.58
N ALA A 80 -1.71 20.15 -20.22
CA ALA A 80 -2.73 21.15 -19.90
C ALA A 80 -4.06 20.93 -20.66
N VAL A 81 -4.09 20.01 -21.64
CA VAL A 81 -5.28 19.76 -22.47
C VAL A 81 -6.22 18.78 -21.74
N PRO A 82 -7.47 19.16 -21.40
CA PRO A 82 -8.35 18.32 -20.57
C PRO A 82 -8.61 16.92 -21.13
N ALA A 83 -8.82 16.81 -22.45
CA ALA A 83 -9.01 15.51 -23.10
C ALA A 83 -7.78 14.62 -22.98
N ASP A 84 -6.57 15.21 -23.01
CA ASP A 84 -5.32 14.46 -22.91
C ASP A 84 -4.99 14.09 -21.46
N GLN A 85 -5.46 14.86 -20.47
CA GLN A 85 -5.36 14.49 -19.05
C GLN A 85 -6.12 13.19 -18.76
N ILE A 86 -7.35 13.06 -19.27
CA ILE A 86 -8.13 11.81 -19.14
C ILE A 86 -7.36 10.64 -19.78
N ARG A 87 -6.81 10.84 -20.98
CA ARG A 87 -5.99 9.82 -21.64
C ARG A 87 -4.71 9.50 -20.87
N ALA A 88 -4.08 10.48 -20.24
CA ALA A 88 -2.89 10.29 -19.42
C ALA A 88 -3.18 9.43 -18.19
N VAL A 89 -4.29 9.69 -17.49
CA VAL A 89 -4.75 8.86 -16.37
C VAL A 89 -5.06 7.44 -16.83
N ALA A 90 -5.76 7.27 -17.95
CA ALA A 90 -6.04 5.96 -18.52
C ALA A 90 -4.75 5.18 -18.86
N ARG A 91 -3.74 5.86 -19.42
CA ARG A 91 -2.41 5.26 -19.66
C ARG A 91 -1.70 4.88 -18.37
N ALA A 92 -1.74 5.71 -17.33
CA ALA A 92 -1.13 5.40 -16.03
C ALA A 92 -1.75 4.15 -15.40
N ILE A 93 -3.08 4.03 -15.45
CA ILE A 93 -3.81 2.84 -14.99
C ILE A 93 -3.40 1.63 -15.82
N THR A 94 -3.39 1.76 -17.15
CA THR A 94 -3.04 0.66 -18.06
C THR A 94 -1.61 0.17 -17.83
N ALA A 95 -0.66 1.07 -17.63
CA ALA A 95 0.73 0.73 -17.33
C ALA A 95 0.86 -0.10 -16.04
N GLY A 96 0.08 0.22 -15.01
CA GLY A 96 -0.02 -0.60 -13.80
C GLY A 96 -0.59 -1.99 -14.08
N ILE A 97 -1.71 -2.06 -14.80
CA ILE A 97 -2.38 -3.32 -15.18
C ILE A 97 -1.46 -4.26 -15.97
N THR A 98 -0.63 -3.71 -16.86
CA THR A 98 0.27 -4.50 -17.72
C THR A 98 1.62 -4.81 -17.09
N SER A 99 1.87 -4.40 -15.84
CA SER A 99 3.11 -4.71 -15.15
C SER A 99 3.16 -6.15 -14.63
N ASP A 100 4.33 -6.77 -14.60
CA ASP A 100 4.51 -8.15 -14.11
C ASP A 100 4.10 -8.31 -12.64
N ALA A 101 4.14 -7.23 -11.86
CA ALA A 101 3.78 -7.22 -10.45
C ALA A 101 2.26 -7.05 -10.22
N PHE A 102 1.45 -6.88 -11.26
CA PHE A 102 0.04 -6.56 -11.10
C PHE A 102 -0.78 -7.74 -10.54
N ARG A 103 -1.40 -7.53 -9.39
CA ARG A 103 -2.37 -8.43 -8.75
C ARG A 103 -3.69 -7.68 -8.53
N GLY A 104 -4.21 -7.02 -9.56
CA GLY A 104 -5.49 -6.31 -9.44
C GLY A 104 -5.41 -5.06 -8.55
N CYS A 105 -6.58 -4.52 -8.21
CA CYS A 105 -6.69 -3.34 -7.35
C CYS A 105 -6.55 -3.75 -5.88
N ALA A 106 -5.60 -3.15 -5.15
CA ALA A 106 -5.39 -3.38 -3.72
C ALA A 106 -6.67 -3.16 -2.90
N PHE A 107 -7.46 -2.14 -3.23
CA PHE A 107 -8.70 -1.81 -2.53
C PHE A 107 -9.82 -2.82 -2.80
N LEU A 108 -9.99 -3.29 -4.04
CA LEU A 108 -11.00 -4.30 -4.35
C LEU A 108 -10.64 -5.65 -3.73
N ASN A 109 -9.36 -6.02 -3.73
CA ASN A 109 -8.87 -7.23 -3.06
C ASN A 109 -9.15 -7.16 -1.55
N ALA A 110 -8.85 -6.03 -0.91
CA ALA A 110 -9.13 -5.84 0.51
C ALA A 110 -10.64 -5.84 0.80
N ALA A 111 -11.46 -5.12 0.03
CA ALA A 111 -12.91 -5.09 0.22
C ALA A 111 -13.57 -6.48 0.08
N ALA A 112 -13.01 -7.37 -0.75
CA ALA A 112 -13.48 -8.75 -0.83
C ALA A 112 -13.22 -9.56 0.45
N GLU A 113 -12.19 -9.21 1.22
CA GLU A 113 -11.87 -9.83 2.50
C GLU A 113 -12.57 -9.13 3.67
N TYR A 114 -12.89 -7.84 3.55
CA TYR A 114 -13.59 -7.04 4.57
C TYR A 114 -14.98 -6.58 4.06
N PRO A 115 -15.96 -7.49 3.91
CA PRO A 115 -17.27 -7.17 3.34
C PRO A 115 -18.24 -6.53 4.33
N ASP A 116 -17.87 -6.42 5.62
CA ASP A 116 -18.75 -5.89 6.66
C ASP A 116 -19.13 -4.43 6.34
N PRO A 117 -20.43 -4.13 6.13
CA PRO A 117 -20.87 -2.78 5.80
C PRO A 117 -21.04 -1.88 7.03
N THR A 118 -20.82 -2.40 8.24
CA THR A 118 -21.11 -1.71 9.52
C THR A 118 -19.96 -0.90 10.09
#